data_AF-A0A2W4L6Q6-F1
#
_entry.id   AF-A0A2W4L6Q6-F1
#
_cell.length_a   1.000
_cell.length_b   1.000
_cell.length_c   1.000
_cell.angle_alpha   90.00
_cell.angle_beta   90.00
_cell.angle_gamma   90.00
#
_symmetry.space_group_name_H-M   'P 1'
#
loop_
_entity.id
_entity.type
_entity.pdbx_description
1 polymer ?
#
loop_
_entity_poly.entity_id
_entity_poly.type
_entity_poly.pdbx_seq_one_letter_code
_entity_poly.pdbx_strand_id
1 'polypeptide(L)'
;MAAGLQVGAVIGQCLRHLAGAPDGIAREVCERFGRDAGEAVQLGLIDMLLARPDRPLFQRELRARLRGAGSLTVLRYLAVTLVASRRPELVAEVIAAAREERDPGRSAALAEGLALLPGGRSAADKPSPR
;
A
#
# COMPACT_ATOMS: atom_id res chain seq x y z
N MET A 1 19.77 -12.78 -13.16
CA MET A 1 18.96 -11.91 -12.28
C MET A 1 17.72 -11.31 -12.94
N ALA A 2 17.67 -11.07 -14.26
CA ALA A 2 16.47 -10.53 -14.94
C ALA A 2 15.24 -11.47 -14.93
N ALA A 3 15.43 -12.78 -15.02
CA ALA A 3 14.33 -13.75 -15.03
C ALA A 3 13.50 -13.76 -13.72
N GLY A 4 14.12 -13.55 -12.56
CA GLY A 4 13.41 -13.51 -11.27
C GLY A 4 12.49 -12.28 -11.13
N LEU A 5 12.90 -11.15 -11.69
CA LEU A 5 12.07 -9.94 -11.76
C LEU A 5 10.86 -10.14 -12.67
N GLN A 6 11.03 -10.86 -13.79
CA GLN A 6 9.94 -11.19 -14.70
C GLN A 6 8.91 -12.13 -14.07
N VAL A 7 9.34 -13.16 -13.33
CA VAL A 7 8.42 -14.07 -12.63
C VAL A 7 7.59 -13.33 -11.59
N GLY A 8 8.21 -12.44 -10.80
CA GLY A 8 7.49 -11.62 -9.82
C GLY A 8 6.43 -10.71 -10.45
N ALA A 9 6.71 -10.12 -11.60
CA ALA A 9 5.75 -9.30 -12.34
C ALA A 9 4.56 -10.12 -12.87
N VAL A 10 4.82 -11.32 -13.40
CA VAL A 10 3.76 -12.25 -13.84
C VAL A 10 2.88 -12.65 -12.66
N ILE A 11 3.47 -13.03 -11.53
CA ILE A 11 2.71 -13.37 -10.32
C ILE A 11 1.88 -12.17 -9.87
N GLY A 12 2.47 -10.98 -9.76
CA GLY A 12 1.75 -9.76 -9.40
C GLY A 12 0.56 -9.49 -10.32
N GLN A 13 0.74 -9.68 -11.63
CA GLN A 13 -0.34 -9.56 -12.60
C GLN A 13 -1.44 -10.61 -12.39
N CYS A 14 -1.08 -11.87 -12.14
CA CYS A 14 -2.05 -12.93 -11.84
C CYS A 14 -2.87 -12.62 -10.57
N LEU A 15 -2.21 -12.11 -9.52
CA LEU A 15 -2.88 -11.76 -8.26
C LEU A 15 -3.95 -10.69 -8.46
N ARG A 16 -3.70 -9.68 -9.28
CA ARG A 16 -4.69 -8.63 -9.62
C ARG A 16 -6.02 -9.19 -10.11
N HIS A 17 -5.98 -10.28 -10.88
CA HIS A 17 -7.18 -10.92 -11.42
C HIS A 17 -7.94 -11.78 -10.41
N LEU A 18 -7.40 -12.00 -9.20
CA LEU A 18 -8.04 -12.76 -8.12
C LEU A 18 -8.92 -11.91 -7.20
N ALA A 19 -9.22 -10.66 -7.58
CA ALA A 19 -10.13 -9.79 -6.82
C ALA A 19 -11.49 -10.45 -6.53
N GLY A 20 -12.03 -11.22 -7.49
CA GLY A 20 -13.30 -11.95 -7.34
C GLY A 20 -13.21 -13.29 -6.60
N ALA A 21 -12.03 -13.71 -6.14
CA ALA A 21 -11.85 -15.03 -5.53
C ALA A 21 -12.56 -15.13 -4.15
N PRO A 22 -13.00 -16.33 -3.73
CA PRO A 22 -13.53 -16.54 -2.38
C PRO A 22 -12.58 -16.07 -1.27
N ASP A 23 -13.11 -15.66 -0.12
CA ASP A 23 -12.31 -15.15 1.02
C ASP A 23 -11.26 -16.16 1.51
N GLY A 24 -11.57 -17.47 1.46
CA GLY A 24 -10.62 -18.53 1.80
C GLY A 24 -9.39 -18.52 0.89
N ILE A 25 -9.59 -18.35 -0.42
CA ILE A 25 -8.51 -18.26 -1.40
C ILE A 25 -7.69 -16.97 -1.19
N ALA A 26 -8.37 -15.84 -0.96
CA ALA A 26 -7.69 -14.57 -0.71
C ALA A 26 -6.78 -14.65 0.53
N ARG A 27 -7.25 -15.33 1.59
CA ARG A 27 -6.47 -15.57 2.81
C ARG A 27 -5.22 -16.40 2.52
N GLU A 28 -5.37 -17.55 1.86
CA GLU A 28 -4.24 -18.41 1.50
C GLU A 28 -3.21 -17.66 0.64
N VAL A 29 -3.68 -16.83 -0.29
CA VAL A 29 -2.82 -15.97 -1.12
C VAL A 29 -2.05 -14.96 -0.25
N CYS A 30 -2.71 -14.32 0.71
CA CYS A 30 -2.05 -13.37 1.62
C CYS A 30 -1.02 -14.05 2.53
N GLU A 31 -1.32 -15.27 3.00
CA GLU A 31 -0.40 -16.08 3.80
C GLU A 31 0.82 -16.51 2.99
N ARG A 32 0.61 -16.96 1.75
CA ARG A 32 1.67 -17.42 0.85
C ARG A 32 2.57 -16.30 0.36
N PHE A 33 1.99 -15.17 -0.04
CA PHE A 33 2.71 -14.02 -0.60
C PHE A 33 2.76 -12.86 0.39
N GLY A 34 2.92 -13.18 1.68
CA GLY A 34 3.02 -12.23 2.77
C GLY A 34 4.09 -11.16 2.56
N ARG A 35 4.32 -10.29 3.55
CA ARG A 35 5.09 -9.03 3.42
C ARG A 35 6.52 -9.17 2.87
N ASP A 36 7.10 -10.36 2.91
CA ASP A 36 8.47 -10.65 2.45
C ASP A 36 8.56 -10.97 0.94
N ALA A 37 7.43 -11.05 0.24
CA ALA A 37 7.45 -11.23 -1.21
C ALA A 37 8.04 -10.01 -1.92
N GLY A 38 8.65 -10.23 -3.10
CA GLY A 38 9.22 -9.16 -3.90
C GLY A 38 8.20 -8.08 -4.28
N GLU A 39 8.69 -6.85 -4.53
CA GLU A 39 7.84 -5.66 -4.70
C GLU A 39 6.71 -5.85 -5.71
N ALA A 40 7.00 -6.41 -6.89
CA ALA A 40 5.99 -6.63 -7.93
C ALA A 40 4.82 -7.52 -7.45
N VAL A 41 5.12 -8.51 -6.61
CA VAL A 41 4.12 -9.39 -6.01
C VAL A 41 3.31 -8.63 -4.95
N GLN A 42 3.97 -7.83 -4.10
CA GLN A 42 3.29 -6.98 -3.12
C GLN A 42 2.32 -6.01 -3.78
N LEU A 43 2.73 -5.36 -4.88
CA LEU A 43 1.89 -4.42 -5.61
C LEU A 43 0.65 -5.12 -6.17
N GLY A 44 0.83 -6.28 -6.83
CA GLY A 44 -0.30 -7.07 -7.32
C GLY A 44 -1.24 -7.55 -6.22
N LEU A 45 -0.70 -7.89 -5.05
CA LEU A 45 -1.49 -8.28 -3.88
C LEU A 45 -2.26 -7.11 -3.29
N ILE A 46 -1.64 -5.92 -3.21
CA ILE A 46 -2.31 -4.68 -2.78
C ILE A 46 -3.47 -4.36 -3.72
N ASP A 47 -3.27 -4.45 -5.03
CA ASP A 47 -4.30 -4.21 -6.04
C ASP A 47 -5.47 -5.19 -5.88
N MET A 48 -5.18 -6.49 -5.71
CA MET A 48 -6.18 -7.51 -5.45
C MET A 48 -7.00 -7.19 -4.19
N LEU A 49 -6.32 -6.77 -3.13
CA LEU A 49 -6.92 -6.38 -1.86
C LEU A 49 -7.83 -5.15 -2.05
N LEU A 50 -7.35 -4.10 -2.70
CA LEU A 50 -8.08 -2.85 -2.92
C LEU A 50 -9.36 -3.01 -3.74
N ALA A 51 -9.39 -4.00 -4.63
CA ALA A 51 -10.58 -4.37 -5.36
C ALA A 51 -11.66 -5.05 -4.48
N ARG A 52 -11.39 -5.29 -3.19
CA ARG A 52 -12.27 -6.00 -2.22
C ARG A 52 -12.47 -5.23 -0.90
N PRO A 53 -12.95 -3.99 -0.94
CA PRO A 53 -12.89 -3.10 0.21
C PRO A 53 -13.78 -3.46 1.40
N ASP A 54 -14.88 -4.17 1.15
CA ASP A 54 -15.90 -4.45 2.16
C ASP A 54 -15.57 -5.69 3.02
N ARG A 55 -14.35 -6.23 2.91
CA ARG A 55 -13.95 -7.47 3.57
C ARG A 55 -13.11 -7.18 4.83
N PRO A 56 -13.44 -7.74 6.01
CA PRO A 56 -12.64 -7.52 7.23
C PRO A 56 -11.18 -7.96 7.11
N LEU A 57 -10.93 -9.08 6.40
CA LEU A 57 -9.59 -9.55 6.10
C LEU A 57 -8.76 -8.48 5.38
N PHE A 58 -9.37 -7.78 4.44
CA PHE A 58 -8.72 -6.74 3.64
C PHE A 58 -8.21 -5.58 4.50
N GLN A 59 -9.05 -5.03 5.39
CA GLN A 59 -8.63 -3.93 6.25
C GLN A 59 -7.46 -4.33 7.15
N ARG A 60 -7.49 -5.56 7.69
CA ARG A 60 -6.39 -6.09 8.50
C ARG A 60 -5.09 -6.17 7.71
N GLU A 61 -5.14 -6.69 6.49
CA GLU A 61 -3.96 -6.87 5.64
C GLU A 61 -3.36 -5.55 5.14
N LEU A 62 -4.19 -4.55 4.84
CA LEU A 62 -3.71 -3.21 4.50
C LEU A 62 -3.03 -2.52 5.69
N ARG A 63 -3.66 -2.56 6.88
CA ARG A 63 -3.06 -2.02 8.10
C ARG A 63 -1.72 -2.67 8.43
N ALA A 64 -1.63 -3.98 8.27
CA ALA A 64 -0.38 -4.71 8.47
C ALA A 64 0.72 -4.27 7.49
N ARG A 65 0.36 -3.96 6.24
CA ARG A 65 1.28 -3.45 5.22
C ARG A 65 1.68 -1.99 5.45
N LEU A 66 0.76 -1.11 5.83
CA LEU A 66 1.09 0.28 6.19
C LEU A 66 2.15 0.32 7.30
N ARG A 67 1.99 -0.49 8.34
CA ARG A 67 2.91 -0.53 9.49
C ARG A 67 4.21 -1.29 9.24
N GLY A 68 4.24 -2.21 8.29
CA GLY A 68 5.34 -3.17 8.16
C GLY A 68 5.82 -3.43 6.74
N ALA A 69 5.53 -2.54 5.78
CA ALA A 69 6.08 -2.65 4.43
C ALA A 69 7.62 -2.57 4.48
N GLY A 70 8.29 -3.61 3.97
CA GLY A 70 9.74 -3.68 3.86
C GLY A 70 10.34 -2.83 2.73
N SER A 71 9.49 -2.27 1.85
CA SER A 71 9.89 -1.40 0.74
C SER A 71 9.17 -0.06 0.82
N LEU A 72 9.94 1.03 0.67
CA LEU A 72 9.39 2.38 0.56
C LEU A 72 8.57 2.58 -0.72
N THR A 73 8.90 1.87 -1.81
CA THR A 73 8.11 1.88 -3.05
C THR A 73 6.72 1.30 -2.80
N VAL A 74 6.65 0.15 -2.13
CA VAL A 74 5.39 -0.50 -1.76
C VAL A 74 4.59 0.37 -0.79
N LEU A 75 5.24 0.98 0.21
CA LEU A 75 4.58 1.87 1.16
C LEU A 75 4.01 3.12 0.49
N ARG A 76 4.79 3.77 -0.38
CA ARG A 76 4.35 4.95 -1.15
C ARG A 76 3.16 4.61 -2.03
N TYR A 77 3.25 3.50 -2.78
CA TYR A 77 2.13 3.03 -3.59
C TYR A 77 0.88 2.82 -2.75
N LEU A 78 1.01 2.11 -1.63
CA LEU A 78 -0.11 1.85 -0.73
C LEU A 78 -0.72 3.15 -0.20
N ALA A 79 0.08 4.09 0.31
CA ALA A 79 -0.39 5.35 0.85
C ALA A 79 -1.13 6.18 -0.22
N VAL A 80 -0.52 6.32 -1.40
CA VAL A 80 -1.11 7.03 -2.55
C VAL A 80 -2.45 6.41 -2.94
N THR A 81 -2.50 5.08 -3.12
CA THR A 81 -3.71 4.41 -3.61
C THR A 81 -4.84 4.45 -2.57
N LEU A 82 -4.52 4.33 -1.27
CA LEU A 82 -5.51 4.47 -0.21
C LEU A 82 -6.09 5.89 -0.14
N VAL A 83 -5.25 6.92 -0.21
CA VAL A 83 -5.73 8.31 -0.20
C VAL A 83 -6.50 8.64 -1.47
N ALA A 84 -6.02 8.18 -2.63
CA ALA A 84 -6.68 8.35 -3.93
C ALA A 84 -8.06 7.69 -3.99
N SER A 85 -8.30 6.62 -3.21
CA SER A 85 -9.62 5.98 -3.13
C SER A 85 -10.72 6.89 -2.55
N ARG A 86 -10.33 8.01 -1.90
CA ARG A 86 -11.23 8.97 -1.22
C ARG A 86 -12.15 8.35 -0.16
N ARG A 87 -11.85 7.14 0.30
CA ARG A 87 -12.59 6.46 1.37
C ARG A 87 -12.12 6.94 2.74
N PRO A 88 -12.96 7.65 3.53
CA PRO A 88 -12.54 8.29 4.77
C PRO A 88 -11.87 7.33 5.75
N GLU A 89 -12.36 6.10 5.85
CA GLU A 89 -11.82 5.05 6.71
C GLU A 89 -10.40 4.64 6.30
N LEU A 90 -10.11 4.53 5.00
CA LEU A 90 -8.77 4.19 4.51
C LEU A 90 -7.80 5.37 4.62
N VAL A 91 -8.29 6.59 4.40
CA VAL A 91 -7.50 7.80 4.61
C VAL A 91 -7.11 7.94 6.09
N ALA A 92 -8.04 7.64 7.01
CA ALA A 92 -7.76 7.67 8.44
C ALA A 92 -6.64 6.70 8.85
N GLU A 93 -6.56 5.52 8.22
CA GLU A 93 -5.45 4.58 8.45
C GLU A 93 -4.09 5.14 8.02
N VAL A 94 -4.04 5.84 6.88
CA VAL A 94 -2.79 6.46 6.41
C VAL A 94 -2.39 7.62 7.33
N ILE A 95 -3.35 8.43 7.78
CA ILE A 95 -3.11 9.50 8.76
C ILE A 95 -2.60 8.93 10.09
N ALA A 96 -3.21 7.86 10.59
CA ALA A 96 -2.79 7.21 11.82
C ALA A 96 -1.36 6.65 11.69
N ALA A 97 -1.07 5.94 10.60
CA ALA A 97 0.27 5.43 10.32
C ALA A 97 1.31 6.56 10.26
N ALA A 98 0.99 7.68 9.59
CA ALA A 98 1.90 8.82 9.48
C ALA A 98 2.19 9.52 10.82
N ARG A 99 1.24 9.52 11.76
CA ARG A 99 1.42 10.10 13.09
C ARG A 99 2.33 9.28 14.00
N GLU A 100 2.31 7.96 13.83
CA GLU A 100 3.09 7.01 14.64
C GLU A 100 4.49 6.76 14.06
N GLU A 101 4.70 7.08 12.78
CA GLU A 101 5.94 6.80 12.07
C GLU A 101 7.11 7.69 12.54
N ARG A 102 8.27 7.05 12.73
CA ARG A 102 9.51 7.72 13.18
C ARG A 102 10.62 7.62 12.15
N ASP A 103 10.56 6.64 11.26
CA ASP A 103 11.52 6.52 10.18
C ASP A 103 11.31 7.63 9.13
N PRO A 104 12.33 8.46 8.82
CA PRO A 104 12.18 9.57 7.88
C PRO A 104 11.75 9.14 6.47
N GLY A 105 12.23 7.98 6.00
CA GLY A 105 11.92 7.47 4.66
C GLY A 105 10.46 7.03 4.55
N ARG A 106 9.96 6.33 5.57
CA ARG A 106 8.57 5.89 5.66
C ARG A 106 7.63 7.06 5.87
N SER A 107 8.01 8.03 6.71
CA SER A 107 7.28 9.28 6.89
C SER A 107 7.13 10.06 5.58
N ALA A 108 8.21 10.16 4.80
CA ALA A 108 8.15 10.80 3.47
C ALA A 108 7.18 10.05 2.53
N ALA A 109 7.27 8.72 2.45
CA ALA A 109 6.38 7.92 1.61
C ALA A 109 4.89 8.06 1.99
N LEU A 110 4.58 8.14 3.29
CA LEU A 110 3.22 8.38 3.79
C LEU A 110 2.74 9.81 3.49
N ALA A 111 3.62 10.81 3.68
CA ALA A 111 3.32 12.21 3.40
C ALA A 111 3.03 12.46 1.92
N GLU A 112 3.74 11.77 1.01
CA GLU A 112 3.46 11.83 -0.43
C GLU A 112 2.04 11.37 -0.76
N GLY A 113 1.54 10.32 -0.10
CA GLY A 113 0.15 9.90 -0.24
C GLY A 113 -0.83 10.95 0.28
N LEU A 114 -0.57 11.51 1.47
CA LEU A 114 -1.43 12.51 2.10
C LEU A 114 -1.47 13.86 1.36
N ALA A 115 -0.46 14.18 0.56
CA ALA A 115 -0.44 15.38 -0.27
C ALA A 115 -1.57 15.40 -1.33
N LEU A 116 -2.23 14.28 -1.60
CA LEU A 116 -3.40 14.19 -2.49
C LEU A 116 -4.71 14.69 -1.86
N LEU A 117 -4.72 14.95 -0.56
CA LEU A 117 -5.87 15.57 0.13
C LEU A 117 -5.93 17.06 -0.21
N PRO A 118 -7.14 17.62 -0.45
CA PRO A 118 -7.29 19.07 -0.62
C PRO A 118 -6.78 19.79 0.65
N GLY A 119 -5.76 20.63 0.49
CA GLY A 119 -5.05 21.29 1.60
C GLY A 119 -3.78 20.60 2.09
N GLY A 120 -3.39 19.46 1.50
CA GLY A 120 -2.13 18.80 1.78
C GLY A 120 -0.96 19.63 1.25
N ARG A 121 -0.20 20.28 2.14
CA ARG A 121 1.09 20.89 1.76
C ARG A 121 2.04 19.76 1.39
N SER A 122 2.55 19.79 0.15
CA SER A 122 3.64 18.91 -0.27
C SER A 122 4.90 19.26 0.51
N ALA A 123 5.75 18.28 0.83
CA ALA A 123 7.04 18.51 1.50
C ALA A 123 8.01 19.44 0.72
N ALA A 124 7.66 19.77 -0.54
CA ALA A 124 8.34 20.78 -1.36
C ALA A 124 7.95 22.23 -1.01
N ASP A 125 6.90 22.44 -0.20
CA ASP A 125 6.42 23.76 0.23
C ASP A 125 7.23 24.26 1.44
N LYS A 126 8.55 24.39 1.27
CA LYS A 126 9.37 25.12 2.25
C LYS A 126 9.17 26.62 2.02
N PRO A 127 8.80 27.41 3.04
CA PRO A 127 8.77 28.85 2.90
C PRO A 127 10.20 29.37 2.67
N SER A 128 10.40 30.14 1.58
CA SER A 128 11.61 30.95 1.43
C SER A 128 11.70 31.91 2.62
N PRO A 129 12.83 31.96 3.34
CA PRO A 129 13.01 32.96 4.37
C PRO A 129 13.13 34.32 3.67
N ARG A 130 12.29 35.27 4.12
CA ARG A 130 12.56 36.70 3.92
C ARG A 130 13.51 37.18 5.00
#